data_AF-A0A5K0YKM6-F1
#
_entry.id   AF-A0A5K0YKM6-F1
#
_cell.length_a   1.000
_cell.length_b   1.000
_cell.length_c   1.000
_cell.angle_alpha   90.00
_cell.angle_beta   90.00
_cell.angle_gamma   90.00
#
_symmetry.space_group_name_H-M   'P 1'
#
loop_
_entity.id
_entity.type
_entity.pdbx_description
1 polymer ?
#
loop_
_entity_poly.entity_id
_entity_poly.type
_entity_poly.pdbx_seq_one_letter_code
_entity_poly.pdbx_strand_id
1 'polypeptide(L)' 'RGSQRVVALNLSEKALEGTLSPYISNLSFLQVLDLSNDNFH' A
#
# COMPACT_ATOMS: atom_id res chain seq x y z
N ARG A 1 -10.79 -22.65 7.03
CA ARG A 1 -11.15 -21.41 6.31
C ARG A 1 -9.95 -20.46 6.45
N GLY A 2 -9.19 -20.23 5.38
CA GLY A 2 -7.99 -19.40 5.43
C GLY A 2 -8.36 -17.92 5.39
N SER A 3 -7.70 -17.11 6.21
CA SER A 3 -7.80 -15.66 6.14
C SER A 3 -7.15 -15.19 4.84
N GLN A 4 -7.87 -14.48 3.97
CA GLN A 4 -7.25 -13.78 2.86
C GLN A 4 -6.58 -12.53 3.42
N ARG A 5 -5.24 -12.51 3.39
CA ARG A 5 -4.42 -11.39 3.86
C ARG A 5 -3.75 -10.73 2.66
N VAL A 6 -3.72 -9.41 2.63
CA VAL A 6 -2.98 -8.65 1.61
C VAL A 6 -1.48 -8.81 1.88
N VAL A 7 -0.74 -9.22 0.86
CA VAL A 7 0.72 -9.44 0.93
C VAL A 7 1.47 -8.44 0.04
N ALA A 8 0.83 -7.97 -1.02
CA ALA A 8 1.36 -6.95 -1.92
C ALA A 8 0.27 -5.94 -2.27
N LEU A 9 0.65 -4.67 -2.29
CA LEU A 9 -0.17 -3.55 -2.73
C LEU A 9 0.67 -2.72 -3.71
N ASN A 10 0.22 -2.67 -4.96
CA ASN A 10 0.83 -1.84 -5.98
C ASN A 10 -0.11 -0.68 -6.30
N LEU A 11 0.34 0.54 -6.01
CA LEU A 11 -0.33 1.79 -6.33
C LEU A 11 0.44 2.61 -7.36
N SER A 12 1.56 2.09 -7.89
CA SER A 12 2.45 2.82 -8.77
C SER A 12 1.76 3.43 -9.99
N GLU A 13 2.28 4.57 -10.44
CA GLU A 13 1.84 5.26 -11.65
C GLU A 13 0.33 5.54 -11.65
N LYS A 14 -0.20 5.99 -10.52
CA LYS A 14 -1.61 6.39 -10.39
C LYS A 14 -1.79 7.90 -10.23
N ALA A 15 -0.69 8.65 -10.26
CA ALA A 15 -0.67 10.09 -10.02
C ALA A 15 -1.32 10.43 -8.66
N LEU A 16 -1.15 9.54 -7.68
CA LEU A 16 -1.63 9.76 -6.32
C LEU A 16 -0.76 10.81 -5.63
N GLU A 17 -1.37 11.61 -4.75
CA GLU A 17 -0.67 12.67 -4.03
C GLU A 17 -1.09 12.72 -2.55
N GLY A 18 -0.23 13.29 -1.71
CA GLY A 18 -0.49 13.52 -0.30
C GLY A 18 0.30 12.61 0.62
N THR A 19 -0.29 12.23 1.76
CA THR A 19 0.37 11.40 2.77
C THR A 19 -0.25 10.01 2.83
N LEU A 20 0.60 9.02 3.11
CA LEU A 20 0.12 7.66 3.31
C LEU A 20 -0.69 7.58 4.61
N SER A 21 -1.89 7.01 4.54
CA SER A 21 -2.74 6.83 5.72
C SER A 21 -2.04 5.95 6.77
N PRO A 22 -2.07 6.31 8.07
CA PRO A 22 -1.54 5.47 9.15
C PRO A 22 -2.18 4.07 9.20
N TYR A 23 -3.38 3.92 8.63
CA TYR A 23 -4.10 2.66 8.55
C TYR A 23 -3.41 1.62 7.65
N ILE A 24 -2.37 1.98 6.89
CA ILE A 24 -1.53 1.00 6.19
C ILE A 24 -0.96 -0.05 7.16
N SER A 25 -0.77 0.30 8.43
CA SER A 25 -0.34 -0.62 9.50
C SER A 25 -1.32 -1.76 9.78
N ASN A 26 -2.61 -1.63 9.39
CA ASN A 26 -3.59 -2.71 9.52
C ASN A 26 -3.35 -3.84 8.52
N LEU A 27 -2.58 -3.59 7.44
CA LEU A 27 -2.13 -4.62 6.51
C LEU A 27 -0.94 -5.37 7.10
N SER A 28 -1.16 -6.09 8.20
CA SER A 28 -0.11 -6.71 9.02
C SER A 28 0.71 -7.81 8.32
N PHE A 29 0.32 -8.21 7.11
CA PHE A 29 1.02 -9.21 6.28
C PHE A 29 1.60 -8.59 5.01
N LEU A 30 1.48 -7.26 4.84
CA LEU A 30 2.00 -6.55 3.69
C LEU A 30 3.52 -6.65 3.67
N GLN A 31 4.05 -7.16 2.57
CA GLN A 31 5.49 -7.28 2.31
C GLN A 31 5.94 -6.32 1.22
N VAL A 32 5.05 -6.04 0.26
CA VAL A 32 5.32 -5.15 -0.87
C VAL A 32 4.33 -4.00 -0.86
N LEU A 33 4.86 -2.78 -0.81
CA LEU A 33 4.12 -1.55 -1.04
C LEU A 33 4.85 -0.78 -2.15
N ASP A 34 4.28 -0.76 -3.34
CA ASP A 34 4.83 -0.03 -4.49
C ASP A 34 4.05 1.28 -4.66
N LEU A 35 4.74 2.40 -4.38
CA LEU A 35 4.25 3.78 -4.56
C LEU A 35 5.09 4.52 -5.62
N SER A 36 5.82 3.78 -6.46
CA SER A 36 6.71 4.39 -7.44
C SER A 36 5.91 5.24 -8.43
N ASN A 37 6.49 6.36 -8.86
CA ASN A 37 5.86 7.30 -9.81
C ASN A 37 4.53 7.90 -9.29
N ASP A 38 4.35 7.98 -7.97
CA ASP A 38 3.34 8.80 -7.30
C ASP A 38 4.00 9.94 -6.50
N ASN A 39 3.20 10.89 -6.03
CA ASN A 39 3.62 12.06 -5.24
C ASN A 39 3.27 11.91 -3.74
N PHE A 40 3.66 10.79 -3.13
CA PHE A 40 3.54 10.58 -1.68
C PHE A 40 4.73 11.17 -0.91
N HIS A 41 4.46 11.74 0.26
CA HIS A 41 5.46 12.24 1.22
C HIS A 41 5.47 11.45 2.53
#